data_AF-A0A3S0WGQ9-F1
#
_entry.id   AF-A0A3S0WGQ9-F1
#
_cell.length_a   1.000
_cell.length_b   1.000
_cell.length_c   1.000
_cell.angle_alpha   90.00
_cell.angle_beta   90.00
_cell.angle_gamma   90.00
#
_symmetry.space_group_name_H-M   'P 1'
#
loop_
_entity.id
_entity.type
_entity.pdbx_description
1 polymer ?
#
loop_
_entity_poly.entity_id
_entity_poly.type
_entity_poly.pdbx_seq_one_letter_code
_entity_poly.pdbx_strand_id
1 'polypeptide(L)'
;MSQGVVIGFWLGLAVIAANLPWLSERWLWVITRKGRPKPFWLRLVEWGLLYGLTVGMGVGLEYKTTGVVQSQDWEFYTVTLCLFAVGALPGFIYRYQLRRLLEQAAR
;
A
#
# COMPACT_ATOMS: atom_id res chain seq x y z
N MET A 1 -15.20 14.78 -14.93
CA MET A 1 -14.20 15.11 -13.90
C MET A 1 -12.89 15.45 -14.60
N SER A 2 -12.13 16.45 -14.15
CA SER A 2 -10.80 16.71 -14.74
C SER A 2 -9.90 15.49 -14.52
N GLN A 3 -9.18 15.05 -15.56
CA GLN A 3 -8.29 13.89 -15.50
C GLN A 3 -7.28 13.99 -14.34
N GLY A 4 -6.77 15.20 -14.05
CA GLY A 4 -5.86 15.43 -12.94
C GLY A 4 -6.45 15.10 -11.56
N VAL A 5 -7.77 15.29 -11.37
CA VAL A 5 -8.44 14.96 -10.11
C VAL A 5 -8.53 13.44 -9.91
N VAL A 6 -8.82 12.70 -10.98
CA VAL A 6 -8.89 11.23 -10.94
C VAL A 6 -7.51 10.63 -10.65
N ILE A 7 -6.47 11.15 -11.32
CA ILE A 7 -5.08 10.73 -11.11
C ILE A 7 -4.63 11.05 -9.67
N GLY A 8 -4.87 12.27 -9.19
CA GLY A 8 -4.50 12.67 -7.83
C GLY A 8 -5.20 11.82 -6.76
N PHE A 9 -6.50 11.55 -6.95
CA PHE A 9 -7.25 10.66 -6.07
C PHE A 9 -6.67 9.23 -6.08
N TRP A 10 -6.34 8.71 -7.27
CA TRP A 10 -5.76 7.38 -7.42
C TRP A 10 -4.39 7.25 -6.72
N LEU A 11 -3.53 8.24 -6.89
CA LEU A 11 -2.22 8.30 -6.23
C LEU A 11 -2.38 8.39 -4.70
N GLY A 12 -3.32 9.21 -4.22
CA GLY A 12 -3.64 9.27 -2.79
C GLY A 12 -4.07 7.92 -2.23
N LEU A 13 -4.94 7.21 -2.95
CA LEU A 13 -5.38 5.86 -2.58
C LEU A 13 -4.22 4.86 -2.56
N ALA A 14 -3.31 4.93 -3.55
CA ALA A 14 -2.12 4.08 -3.61
C ALA A 14 -1.18 4.30 -2.42
N VAL A 15 -0.96 5.56 -2.02
CA VAL A 15 -0.15 5.88 -0.82
C VAL A 15 -0.81 5.35 0.45
N ILE A 16 -2.12 5.48 0.58
CA ILE A 16 -2.85 4.90 1.72
C ILE A 16 -2.72 3.37 1.73
N ALA A 17 -2.91 2.73 0.57
CA ALA A 17 -2.74 1.28 0.41
C ALA A 17 -1.32 0.81 0.76
N ALA A 18 -0.29 1.56 0.39
CA ALA A 18 1.09 1.24 0.71
C ALA A 18 1.37 1.20 2.23
N ASN A 19 0.72 2.09 2.98
CA ASN A 19 0.94 2.26 4.42
C ASN A 19 0.03 1.38 5.28
N LEU A 20 -1.11 0.95 4.75
CA LEU A 20 -2.13 0.17 5.46
C LEU A 20 -1.62 -1.11 6.16
N PRO A 21 -0.76 -1.96 5.55
CA PRO A 21 -0.20 -3.15 6.19
C PRO A 21 0.63 -2.86 7.45
N TRP A 22 1.19 -1.65 7.54
CA TRP A 22 2.09 -1.25 8.61
C TRP A 22 1.35 -0.60 9.78
N LEU A 23 0.28 0.15 9.48
CA LEU A 23 -0.59 0.78 10.48
C LEU A 23 -1.58 -0.22 11.09
N SER A 24 -2.09 -1.17 10.31
CA SER A 24 -3.12 -2.11 10.78
C SER A 24 -2.53 -3.35 11.45
N GLU A 25 -3.01 -3.63 12.66
CA GLU A 25 -2.75 -4.90 13.37
C GLU A 25 -3.71 -6.01 12.98
N ARG A 26 -4.76 -5.71 12.21
CA ARG A 26 -5.75 -6.68 11.77
C ARG A 26 -5.16 -7.52 10.64
N TRP A 27 -5.38 -8.83 10.70
CA TRP A 27 -4.91 -9.78 9.70
C TRP A 27 -5.88 -9.74 8.52
N LEU A 28 -5.41 -9.38 7.31
CA LEU A 28 -6.25 -9.21 6.11
C LEU A 28 -7.52 -8.38 6.35
N TRP A 29 -7.50 -7.43 7.29
CA TRP A 29 -8.67 -6.70 7.78
C TRP A 29 -9.79 -7.52 8.44
N VAL A 30 -9.71 -8.85 8.48
CA VAL A 30 -10.79 -9.75 8.92
C VAL A 30 -10.48 -10.44 10.26
N ILE A 31 -9.24 -10.81 10.57
CA ILE A 31 -8.94 -11.64 11.76
C ILE A 31 -8.09 -10.87 12.77
N THR A 32 -8.65 -10.59 13.94
CA THR A 32 -7.89 -10.13 15.11
C THR A 32 -7.32 -11.34 15.83
N ARG A 33 -6.00 -11.54 15.78
CA ARG A 33 -5.34 -12.58 16.57
C ARG A 33 -4.87 -11.95 17.88
N LYS A 34 -5.68 -12.10 18.94
CA LYS A 34 -5.27 -11.73 20.30
C LYS A 34 -4.05 -12.59 20.70
N GLY A 35 -2.92 -11.96 21.00
CA GLY A 35 -1.82 -12.57 21.74
C GLY A 35 -0.50 -12.88 21.01
N ARG A 36 -0.37 -12.66 19.69
CA ARG A 36 0.94 -12.77 19.00
C ARG A 36 1.22 -11.61 18.05
N PRO A 37 2.42 -11.01 18.07
CA PRO A 37 2.79 -9.97 17.13
C PRO A 37 2.76 -10.52 15.70
N LYS A 38 2.16 -9.75 14.78
CA LYS A 38 2.04 -10.11 13.36
C LYS A 38 3.43 -10.33 12.76
N PRO A 39 3.74 -11.50 12.17
CA PRO A 39 5.04 -11.76 11.57
C PRO A 39 5.33 -10.80 10.42
N PHE A 40 6.59 -10.41 10.27
CA PHE A 40 7.03 -9.47 9.22
C PHE A 40 6.72 -10.00 7.81
N TRP A 41 7.02 -11.27 7.53
CA TRP A 41 6.74 -11.94 6.26
C TRP A 41 5.29 -11.83 5.81
N LEU A 42 4.36 -11.91 6.76
CA LEU A 42 2.95 -11.80 6.47
C LEU A 42 2.54 -10.38 6.09
N ARG A 43 3.17 -9.35 6.68
CA ARG A 43 2.98 -7.95 6.25
C ARG A 43 3.51 -7.73 4.84
N LEU A 44 4.63 -8.35 4.50
CA LEU A 44 5.17 -8.33 3.13
C LEU A 44 4.21 -8.98 2.14
N VAL A 45 3.61 -10.12 2.49
CA VAL A 45 2.59 -10.77 1.65
C VAL A 45 1.37 -9.86 1.45
N GLU A 46 0.81 -9.29 2.52
CA GLU A 46 -0.32 -8.35 2.42
C GLU A 46 0.04 -7.10 1.60
N TRP A 47 1.25 -6.57 1.79
CA TRP A 47 1.75 -5.43 1.03
C TRP A 47 1.87 -5.76 -0.46
N GLY A 48 2.41 -6.94 -0.82
CA GLY A 48 2.46 -7.41 -2.19
C GLY A 48 1.09 -7.64 -2.81
N LEU A 49 0.13 -8.17 -2.04
CA LEU A 49 -1.26 -8.31 -2.46
C LEU A 49 -1.94 -6.96 -2.71
N LEU A 50 -1.72 -5.97 -1.84
CA LEU A 50 -2.26 -4.62 -2.04
C LEU A 50 -1.61 -3.93 -3.23
N TYR A 51 -0.31 -4.10 -3.45
CA TYR A 51 0.35 -3.61 -4.64
C TYR A 51 -0.29 -4.20 -5.92
N GLY A 52 -0.46 -5.52 -5.97
CA GLY A 52 -1.11 -6.19 -7.09
C GLY A 52 -2.56 -5.74 -7.30
N LEU A 53 -3.31 -5.52 -6.21
CA LEU A 53 -4.66 -4.98 -6.26
C LEU A 53 -4.68 -3.54 -6.79
N THR A 54 -3.77 -2.68 -6.33
CA THR A 54 -3.63 -1.31 -6.83
C THR A 54 -3.29 -1.33 -8.32
N VAL A 55 -2.31 -2.11 -8.77
CA VAL A 55 -1.99 -2.19 -10.20
C VAL A 55 -3.19 -2.71 -11.00
N GLY A 56 -3.84 -3.79 -10.57
CA GLY A 56 -4.99 -4.39 -11.25
C GLY A 56 -6.20 -3.44 -11.34
N MET A 57 -6.49 -2.70 -10.27
CA MET A 57 -7.54 -1.68 -10.29
C MET A 57 -7.18 -0.50 -11.21
N GLY A 58 -5.90 -0.11 -11.27
CA GLY A 58 -5.41 0.93 -12.18
C GLY A 58 -5.62 0.56 -13.65
N VAL A 59 -5.28 -0.67 -14.03
CA VAL A 59 -5.53 -1.22 -15.37
C VAL A 59 -7.03 -1.28 -15.68
N GLY A 60 -7.84 -1.71 -14.71
CA GLY A 60 -9.30 -1.73 -14.87
C GLY A 60 -9.91 -0.33 -15.03
N LEU A 61 -9.36 0.68 -14.36
CA LEU A 61 -9.76 2.07 -14.50
C LEU A 61 -9.39 2.61 -15.88
N GLU A 62 -8.17 2.35 -16.35
CA GLU A 62 -7.69 2.73 -17.68
C GLU A 62 -8.57 2.14 -18.79
N TYR A 63 -8.91 0.85 -18.68
CA TYR A 63 -9.82 0.19 -19.61
C TYR A 63 -11.20 0.86 -19.64
N LYS A 64 -11.74 1.23 -18.47
CA LYS A 64 -13.06 1.89 -18.40
C LYS A 64 -13.05 3.32 -18.91
N THR A 65 -11.95 4.07 -18.76
CA THR A 65 -11.89 5.47 -19.19
C THR A 65 -11.52 5.66 -20.65
N THR A 66 -10.67 4.78 -21.20
CA THR A 66 -10.06 4.95 -22.53
C THR A 66 -10.48 3.87 -23.52
N GLY A 67 -11.03 2.74 -23.04
CA GLY A 67 -11.44 1.60 -23.88
C GLY A 67 -10.28 0.74 -24.39
N VAL A 68 -9.03 1.16 -24.14
CA VAL A 68 -7.80 0.46 -24.52
C VAL A 68 -6.86 0.47 -23.32
N VAL A 69 -6.27 -0.70 -23.02
CA VAL A 69 -5.17 -0.81 -22.06
C VAL A 69 -3.87 -0.67 -22.83
N GLN A 70 -3.05 0.31 -22.47
CA GLN A 70 -1.72 0.44 -23.06
C GLN A 70 -0.85 -0.74 -22.62
N SER A 71 -0.05 -1.28 -23.56
CA SER A 71 0.93 -2.31 -23.23
C SER A 71 2.06 -1.66 -22.43
N GLN A 72 2.18 -2.03 -21.16
CA GLN A 72 3.25 -1.56 -20.27
C GLN A 72 4.35 -2.62 -20.23
N ASP A 73 5.61 -2.19 -20.36
CA ASP A 73 6.76 -3.08 -20.22
C ASP A 73 7.06 -3.40 -18.74
N TRP A 74 7.93 -4.37 -18.51
CA TRP A 74 8.29 -4.84 -17.15
C TRP A 74 8.90 -3.72 -16.27
N GLU A 75 9.53 -2.71 -16.89
CA GLU A 75 10.09 -1.54 -16.23
C GLU A 75 9.01 -0.74 -15.49
N PHE A 76 7.82 -0.61 -16.09
CA PHE A 76 6.71 0.11 -15.47
C PHE A 76 6.33 -0.51 -14.13
N TYR A 77 6.20 -1.83 -14.09
CA TYR A 77 5.87 -2.56 -12.87
C TYR A 77 6.99 -2.44 -11.84
N THR A 78 8.24 -2.53 -12.27
CA THR A 78 9.41 -2.42 -11.39
C THR A 78 9.50 -1.04 -10.74
N VAL A 79 9.37 0.03 -11.53
CA VAL A 79 9.40 1.41 -11.02
C VAL A 79 8.22 1.66 -10.09
N THR A 80 7.02 1.19 -10.44
CA THR A 80 5.82 1.35 -9.60
C THR A 80 5.95 0.58 -8.29
N LEU A 81 6.58 -0.61 -8.30
CA LEU A 81 6.87 -1.38 -7.09
C LEU A 81 7.85 -0.63 -6.18
N CYS A 82 8.92 -0.06 -6.74
CA CYS A 82 9.86 0.78 -6.00
C CYS A 82 9.17 2.01 -5.40
N LEU A 83 8.30 2.67 -6.15
CA LEU A 83 7.52 3.82 -5.68
C LEU A 83 6.58 3.42 -4.53
N PHE A 84 5.91 2.27 -4.65
CA PHE A 84 5.04 1.72 -3.61
C PHE A 84 5.83 1.36 -2.33
N ALA A 85 7.08 0.89 -2.48
CA ALA A 85 7.96 0.57 -1.37
C ALA A 85 8.44 1.84 -0.63
N VAL A 86 8.86 2.86 -1.38
CA VAL A 86 9.23 4.18 -0.82
C VAL A 86 8.01 4.83 -0.15
N GLY A 87 6.84 4.76 -0.79
CA GLY A 87 5.59 5.27 -0.24
C GLY A 87 5.16 4.60 1.07
N ALA A 88 5.62 3.37 1.33
CA ALA A 88 5.34 2.64 2.56
C ALA A 88 6.28 3.00 3.74
N LEU A 89 7.34 3.79 3.50
CA LEU A 89 8.32 4.18 4.52
C LEU A 89 7.69 4.86 5.75
N PRO A 90 6.74 5.80 5.64
CA PRO A 90 6.14 6.43 6.82
C PRO A 90 5.49 5.42 7.76
N GLY A 91 4.71 4.48 7.21
CA GLY A 91 4.07 3.40 7.97
C GLY A 91 5.09 2.44 8.57
N PHE A 92 6.15 2.11 7.82
CA PHE A 92 7.26 1.29 8.31
C PHE A 92 7.97 1.92 9.51
N ILE A 93 8.41 3.18 9.37
CA ILE A 93 9.12 3.92 10.43
C ILE A 93 8.22 4.08 11.66
N TYR A 94 6.93 4.44 11.44
CA TYR A 94 5.97 4.55 12.52
C TYR A 94 5.90 3.27 13.36
N ARG A 95 5.81 2.12 12.69
CA ARG A 95 5.62 0.82 13.35
C ARG A 95 6.85 0.32 14.08
N TYR A 96 8.04 0.46 13.48
CA TYR A 96 9.27 -0.15 14.02
C TYR A 96 10.03 0.77 14.96
N GLN A 97 9.96 2.08 14.74
CA GLN A 97 10.75 3.05 15.47
C GLN A 97 9.85 3.95 16.32
N LEU A 98 8.94 4.72 15.70
CA LEU A 98 8.22 5.78 16.41
C LEU A 98 7.30 5.25 17.52
N ARG A 99 6.59 4.14 17.26
CA ARG A 99 5.70 3.54 18.26
C ARG A 99 6.44 3.16 19.54
N ARG A 100 7.65 2.60 19.42
CA ARG A 100 8.47 2.23 20.58
C ARG A 100 8.90 3.47 21.37
N LEU A 101 9.29 4.53 20.67
CA LEU A 101 9.70 5.80 21.28
C LEU A 101 8.53 6.48 22.01
N LEU A 102 7.33 6.49 21.42
CA LEU A 102 6.13 7.04 22.05
C LEU A 102 5.72 6.24 23.31
N GLU A 103 5.82 4.91 23.27
CA GLU A 103 5.56 4.04 24.43
C GLU A 103 6.62 4.19 25.55
N GLN A 104 7.82 4.67 25.22
CA GLN A 104 8.87 5.00 26.20
C GLN A 104 8.66 6.38 26.80
N ALA A 105 8.31 7.39 26.00
CA ALA A 105 8.05 8.75 26.47
C ALA A 105 6.77 8.88 27.33
N ALA A 106 5.82 7.94 27.17
CA ALA A 106 4.60 7.87 27.96
C ALA A 106 4.76 7.16 29.32
N ARG A 107 5.96 6.64 29.64
CA ARG A 107 6.31 6.07 30.94
C ARG A 107 7.14 7.05 31.74
#